data_AF-A0A8H3DLH0-F1
#
_entry.id   AF-A0A8H3DLH0-F1
#
_cell.length_a   1.000
_cell.length_b   1.000
_cell.length_c   1.000
_cell.angle_alpha   90.00
_cell.angle_beta   90.00
_cell.angle_gamma   90.00
#
_symmetry.space_group_name_H-M   'P 1'
#
loop_
_entity.id
_entity.type
_entity.pdbx_description
1 polymer ?
#
loop_
_entity_poly.entity_id
_entity_poly.type
_entity_poly.pdbx_seq_one_letter_code
_entity_poly.pdbx_strand_id
1 'polypeptide(L)'
;MKIRYDADTSLRVQVLPEDLVPVPEFVAAIEKALDRPTRFEKFQPVYNDLNRWGDVMPLEIEMGTSLSLTDTKDNFAQLPATTTNSLSHLSIITTANMIRKGAASNMGWGDAAWANLDVPVTEWRLIGVIAVVPTLSLLANDIQTQLADLHDERLSYVPPLAVDEMPWPCKRYDDVKNASRTISKVVVRSGNHIAALSVTYLDGVTSGTGGDGGNEQTFALTEGL
;
A
#
# COMPACT_ATOMS: atom_id res chain seq x y z
N MET A 1 7.24 -10.27 9.96
CA MET A 1 8.71 -10.24 9.78
C MET A 1 9.06 -11.18 8.64
N LYS A 2 10.18 -10.96 7.93
CA LYS A 2 10.56 -11.76 6.75
C LYS A 2 12.05 -12.09 6.82
N ILE A 3 12.39 -13.35 6.57
CA ILE A 3 13.76 -13.79 6.30
C ILE A 3 13.80 -14.35 4.88
N ARG A 4 14.85 -13.99 4.14
CA ARG A 4 15.09 -14.44 2.77
C ARG A 4 16.45 -15.12 2.72
N TYR A 5 16.49 -16.27 2.06
CA TYR A 5 17.72 -16.97 1.70
C TYR A 5 17.79 -17.00 0.17
N ASP A 6 18.91 -16.53 -0.37
CA ASP A 6 19.16 -16.47 -1.80
C ASP A 6 20.17 -17.56 -2.21
N ALA A 7 20.02 -18.09 -3.42
CA ALA A 7 21.06 -18.94 -3.99
C ALA A 7 22.25 -18.09 -4.45
N ASP A 8 23.42 -18.70 -4.59
CA ASP A 8 24.65 -18.01 -5.01
C ASP A 8 24.58 -17.44 -6.44
N THR A 9 23.57 -17.84 -7.23
CA THR A 9 23.35 -17.37 -8.60
C THR A 9 22.13 -16.43 -8.67
N SER A 10 22.39 -15.12 -8.57
CA SER A 10 21.41 -14.08 -8.83
C SER A 10 21.96 -12.99 -9.76
N LEU A 11 21.06 -12.28 -10.44
CA LEU A 11 21.35 -11.11 -11.25
C LEU A 11 20.60 -9.91 -10.72
N ARG A 12 21.32 -8.81 -10.53
CA ARG A 12 20.73 -7.51 -10.23
C ARG A 12 20.57 -6.72 -11.52
N VAL A 13 19.37 -6.17 -11.69
CA VAL A 13 19.04 -5.26 -12.78
C VAL A 13 18.71 -3.91 -12.17
N GLN A 14 19.43 -2.90 -12.61
CA GLN A 14 19.26 -1.52 -12.17
C GLN A 14 18.84 -0.65 -13.35
N VAL A 15 17.87 0.21 -13.12
CA VAL A 15 17.36 1.21 -14.05
C VAL A 15 17.45 2.56 -13.35
N LEU A 16 18.02 3.54 -14.03
CA LEU A 16 18.10 4.89 -13.51
C LEU A 16 16.77 5.64 -13.78
N PRO A 17 16.28 6.47 -12.85
CA PRO A 17 15.08 7.28 -13.06
C PRO A 17 15.12 8.10 -14.35
N GLU A 18 16.30 8.58 -14.74
CA GLU A 18 16.50 9.41 -15.92
C GLU A 18 16.34 8.64 -17.24
N ASP A 19 16.47 7.31 -17.19
CA ASP A 19 16.27 6.43 -18.35
C ASP A 19 14.79 6.05 -18.55
N LEU A 20 13.92 6.47 -17.64
CA LEU A 20 12.51 6.10 -17.61
C LEU A 20 11.67 7.23 -18.18
N VAL A 21 10.81 6.87 -19.14
CA VAL A 21 9.85 7.78 -19.75
C VAL A 21 8.45 7.22 -19.54
N PRO A 22 7.52 8.00 -18.96
CA PRO A 22 6.15 7.55 -18.81
C PRO A 22 5.53 7.32 -20.19
N VAL A 23 4.74 6.26 -20.32
CA VAL A 23 4.02 6.00 -21.57
C VAL A 23 2.98 7.10 -21.82
N PRO A 24 2.78 7.57 -23.06
CA PRO A 24 1.90 8.70 -23.35
C PRO A 24 0.46 8.51 -22.85
N GLU A 25 -0.04 7.27 -22.85
CA GLU A 25 -1.38 6.94 -22.38
C GLU A 25 -1.54 7.17 -20.88
N PHE A 26 -0.49 6.94 -20.10
CA PHE A 26 -0.50 7.21 -18.66
C PHE A 26 -0.52 8.71 -18.40
N VAL A 27 0.34 9.47 -19.09
CA VAL A 27 0.40 10.94 -18.98
C VAL A 27 -0.95 11.55 -19.32
N ALA A 28 -1.53 11.18 -20.46
CA ALA A 28 -2.82 11.70 -20.90
C ALA A 28 -3.98 11.34 -19.96
N ALA A 29 -3.93 10.16 -19.31
CA ALA A 29 -4.93 9.76 -18.34
C ALA A 29 -4.89 10.63 -17.09
N ILE A 30 -3.69 10.87 -16.54
CA ILE A 30 -3.49 11.74 -15.39
C ILE A 30 -3.87 13.19 -15.70
N GLU A 31 -3.46 13.73 -16.85
CA GLU A 31 -3.84 15.08 -17.28
C GLU A 31 -5.36 15.21 -17.39
N LYS A 32 -6.03 14.24 -18.02
CA LYS A 32 -7.48 14.21 -18.15
C LYS A 32 -8.18 14.10 -16.78
N ALA A 33 -7.58 13.39 -15.83
CA ALA A 33 -8.09 13.33 -14.48
C ALA A 33 -8.00 14.71 -13.79
N LEU A 34 -6.86 15.40 -13.94
CA LEU A 34 -6.63 16.73 -13.37
C LEU A 34 -7.47 17.85 -14.00
N ASP A 35 -7.93 17.68 -15.24
CA ASP A 35 -8.80 18.63 -15.96
C ASP A 35 -10.28 18.60 -15.48
N ARG A 36 -10.64 17.65 -14.61
CA ARG A 36 -12.02 17.52 -14.13
C ARG A 36 -12.46 18.70 -13.25
N PRO A 37 -13.75 19.08 -13.26
CA PRO A 37 -14.19 20.34 -12.68
C PRO A 37 -14.12 20.40 -11.15
N THR A 38 -14.29 19.27 -10.46
CA THR A 38 -14.29 19.22 -9.00
C THR A 38 -13.14 18.39 -8.45
N ARG A 39 -12.63 18.75 -7.26
CA ARG A 39 -11.55 18.00 -6.58
C ARG A 39 -11.87 16.51 -6.43
N PHE A 40 -13.10 16.20 -6.03
CA PHE A 40 -13.56 14.82 -5.91
C PHE A 40 -13.47 14.08 -7.25
N GLU A 41 -13.95 14.72 -8.32
CA GLU A 41 -13.88 14.15 -9.67
C GLU A 41 -12.45 14.05 -10.20
N LYS A 42 -11.50 14.87 -9.74
CA LYS A 42 -10.06 14.72 -10.05
C LYS A 42 -9.43 13.53 -9.32
N PHE A 43 -9.77 13.34 -8.05
CA PHE A 43 -9.09 12.38 -7.18
C PHE A 43 -9.36 10.92 -7.56
N GLN A 44 -10.64 10.57 -7.76
CA GLN A 44 -11.03 9.19 -8.03
C GLN A 44 -10.38 8.61 -9.31
N PRO A 45 -10.34 9.33 -10.45
CA PRO A 45 -9.67 8.85 -11.65
C PRO A 45 -8.16 8.72 -11.51
N VAL A 46 -7.48 9.67 -10.84
CA VAL A 46 -6.03 9.54 -10.56
C VAL A 46 -5.74 8.23 -9.84
N TYR A 47 -6.53 7.90 -8.80
CA TYR A 47 -6.34 6.65 -8.07
C TYR A 47 -6.67 5.41 -8.92
N ASN A 48 -7.71 5.48 -9.75
CA ASN A 48 -8.04 4.39 -10.67
C ASN A 48 -6.94 4.15 -11.71
N ASP A 49 -6.32 5.21 -12.21
CA ASP A 49 -5.19 5.12 -13.13
C ASP A 49 -3.98 4.51 -12.42
N LEU A 50 -3.67 4.94 -11.19
CA LEU A 50 -2.60 4.32 -10.40
C LEU A 50 -2.85 2.84 -10.09
N ASN A 51 -4.10 2.43 -9.84
CA ASN A 51 -4.46 1.02 -9.70
C ASN A 51 -4.19 0.20 -10.97
N ARG A 52 -4.32 0.83 -12.14
CA ARG A 52 -4.05 0.20 -13.43
C ARG A 52 -2.56 0.14 -13.75
N TRP A 53 -1.83 1.21 -13.46
CA TRP A 53 -0.43 1.38 -13.88
C TRP A 53 0.59 1.00 -12.79
N GLY A 54 0.16 0.94 -11.53
CA GLY A 54 0.98 0.75 -10.34
C GLY A 54 1.39 2.06 -9.69
N ASP A 55 1.34 2.12 -8.36
CA ASP A 55 1.74 3.30 -7.58
C ASP A 55 3.26 3.52 -7.54
N VAL A 56 4.02 2.45 -7.71
CA VAL A 56 5.48 2.44 -7.62
C VAL A 56 6.07 1.62 -8.76
N MET A 57 7.23 2.07 -9.22
CA MET A 57 8.01 1.38 -10.23
C MET A 57 9.34 0.92 -9.62
N PRO A 58 9.73 -0.35 -9.82
CA PRO A 58 10.99 -0.84 -9.31
C PRO A 58 12.16 -0.29 -10.15
N LEU A 59 13.14 0.31 -9.48
CA LEU A 59 14.39 0.80 -10.08
C LEU A 59 15.50 -0.24 -9.99
N GLU A 60 15.52 -1.02 -8.91
CA GLU A 60 16.51 -2.08 -8.74
C GLU A 60 15.79 -3.36 -8.33
N ILE A 61 15.98 -4.39 -9.14
CA ILE A 61 15.40 -5.71 -8.93
C ILE A 61 16.47 -6.78 -8.91
N GLU A 62 16.18 -7.84 -8.17
CA GLU A 62 17.00 -9.03 -8.12
C GLU A 62 16.22 -10.21 -8.73
N MET A 63 16.84 -10.85 -9.72
CA MET A 63 16.34 -12.00 -10.44
C MET A 63 17.17 -13.23 -10.06
N GLY A 64 16.50 -14.36 -9.79
CA GLY A 64 17.18 -15.60 -9.45
C GLY A 64 16.24 -16.60 -8.80
N THR A 65 16.77 -17.34 -7.83
CA THR A 65 16.01 -18.27 -7.00
C THR A 65 16.11 -17.93 -5.52
N SER A 66 15.00 -17.99 -4.80
CA SER A 66 14.96 -17.65 -3.38
C SER A 66 13.99 -18.52 -2.61
N LEU A 67 14.35 -18.76 -1.35
CA LEU A 67 13.44 -19.20 -0.30
C LEU A 67 13.11 -18.03 0.61
N SER A 68 11.83 -17.74 0.81
CA SER A 68 11.41 -16.73 1.76
C SER A 68 10.43 -17.30 2.78
N LEU A 69 10.64 -16.90 4.04
CA LEU A 69 9.80 -17.25 5.17
C LEU A 69 9.18 -15.95 5.71
N THR A 70 7.87 -15.96 5.89
CA THR A 70 7.12 -14.86 6.51
C THR A 70 6.22 -15.37 7.61
N ASP A 71 6.29 -14.72 8.77
CA ASP A 71 5.51 -15.04 9.97
C ASP A 71 5.48 -13.82 10.94
N THR A 72 4.77 -13.97 12.05
CA THR A 72 4.73 -13.06 13.18
C THR A 72 6.09 -12.98 13.90
N LYS A 73 6.35 -11.85 14.54
CA LYS A 73 7.62 -11.60 15.24
C LYS A 73 7.89 -12.65 16.33
N ASP A 74 6.85 -13.10 17.03
CA ASP A 74 6.95 -14.05 18.14
C ASP A 74 7.38 -15.45 17.66
N ASN A 75 7.00 -15.82 16.44
CA ASN A 75 7.44 -17.07 15.82
C ASN A 75 8.89 -17.00 15.32
N PHE A 76 9.33 -15.83 14.83
CA PHE A 76 10.74 -15.63 14.47
C PHE A 76 11.67 -15.69 15.69
N ALA A 77 11.22 -15.29 16.87
CA ALA A 77 12.02 -15.36 18.10
C ALA A 77 12.31 -16.81 18.53
N GLN A 78 11.55 -17.79 18.02
CA GLN A 78 11.76 -19.22 18.28
C GLN A 78 12.79 -19.84 17.32
N LEU A 79 13.21 -19.12 16.28
CA LEU A 79 14.25 -19.61 15.38
C LEU A 79 15.61 -19.64 16.10
N PRO A 80 16.39 -20.72 15.95
CA PRO A 80 17.73 -20.78 16.49
C PRO A 80 18.61 -19.68 15.88
N ALA A 81 19.51 -19.09 16.69
CA ALA A 81 20.42 -18.03 16.23
C ALA A 81 21.33 -18.46 15.07
N THR A 82 21.53 -19.76 14.90
CA THR A 82 22.24 -20.39 13.78
C THR A 82 21.27 -21.28 13.00
N THR A 83 20.37 -20.68 12.23
CA THR A 83 19.56 -21.43 11.27
C THR A 83 20.46 -21.95 10.15
N THR A 84 20.66 -23.27 10.11
CA THR A 84 21.11 -23.94 8.90
C THR A 84 20.00 -23.82 7.85
N ASN A 85 20.36 -23.62 6.58
CA ASN A 85 19.44 -23.38 5.46
C ASN A 85 18.58 -24.63 5.08
N SER A 86 18.25 -25.50 6.04
CA SER A 86 17.47 -26.71 5.81
C SER A 86 15.97 -26.45 5.99
N LEU A 87 15.19 -26.96 5.05
CA LEU A 87 13.72 -26.89 5.12
C LEU A 87 13.14 -27.62 6.32
N SER A 88 13.83 -28.66 6.80
CA SER A 88 13.44 -29.46 7.96
C SER A 88 13.37 -28.65 9.27
N HIS A 89 14.19 -27.61 9.43
CA HIS A 89 14.08 -26.71 10.58
C HIS A 89 12.97 -25.69 10.40
N LEU A 90 12.72 -25.24 9.17
CA LEU A 90 11.64 -24.29 8.87
C LEU A 90 10.25 -24.91 9.01
N SER A 91 10.12 -26.23 8.83
CA SER A 91 8.85 -26.96 9.06
C SER A 91 8.43 -27.05 10.53
N ILE A 92 9.30 -26.67 11.48
CA ILE A 92 8.94 -26.60 12.91
C ILE A 92 7.94 -25.47 13.17
N ILE A 93 8.00 -24.41 12.36
CA ILE A 93 7.06 -23.30 12.44
C ILE A 93 5.85 -23.61 11.58
N THR A 94 4.80 -24.16 12.21
CA THR A 94 3.57 -24.58 11.52
C THR A 94 2.74 -23.41 10.98
N THR A 95 2.99 -22.19 11.47
CA THR A 95 2.30 -20.96 11.07
C THR A 95 3.01 -20.17 9.98
N ALA A 96 4.26 -20.52 9.66
CA ALA A 96 5.06 -19.72 8.74
C ALA A 96 4.62 -19.94 7.31
N ASN A 97 4.38 -18.85 6.58
CA ASN A 97 4.18 -18.91 5.15
C ASN A 97 5.55 -18.98 4.47
N MET A 98 5.76 -20.06 3.71
CA MET A 98 7.00 -20.32 3.00
C MET A 98 6.75 -20.18 1.50
N ILE A 99 7.47 -19.25 0.87
CA ILE A 99 7.35 -18.98 -0.56
C ILE A 99 8.69 -19.28 -1.22
N ARG A 100 8.63 -20.14 -2.24
CA ARG A 100 9.73 -20.43 -3.16
C ARG A 100 9.53 -19.66 -4.45
N LYS A 101 10.62 -19.13 -4.99
CA LYS A 101 10.63 -18.45 -6.28
C LYS A 101 11.80 -18.93 -7.11
N GLY A 102 11.53 -19.16 -8.40
CA GLY A 102 12.48 -19.76 -9.33
C GLY A 102 12.65 -21.26 -9.09
N ALA A 103 13.25 -21.95 -10.07
CA ALA A 103 13.35 -23.41 -10.19
C ALA A 103 11.98 -24.12 -10.31
N ALA A 104 11.74 -24.80 -11.44
CA ALA A 104 10.50 -25.52 -11.72
C ALA A 104 10.35 -26.81 -10.90
N SER A 105 11.47 -27.38 -10.46
CA SER A 105 11.49 -28.65 -9.74
C SER A 105 11.61 -28.46 -8.22
N ASN A 106 10.96 -29.35 -7.47
CA ASN A 106 11.11 -29.45 -6.02
C ASN A 106 12.39 -30.18 -5.60
N MET A 107 13.20 -30.64 -6.56
CA MET A 107 14.43 -31.38 -6.30
C MET A 107 15.52 -30.44 -5.74
N GLY A 108 16.25 -30.86 -4.71
CA GLY A 108 17.32 -30.07 -4.09
C GLY A 108 16.89 -29.14 -2.96
N TRP A 109 15.59 -28.89 -2.77
CA TRP A 109 15.09 -28.01 -1.71
C TRP A 109 15.19 -28.59 -0.29
N GLY A 110 15.14 -29.92 -0.12
CA GLY A 110 15.05 -30.58 1.20
C GLY A 110 16.27 -30.42 2.12
N ASP A 111 17.48 -30.48 1.56
CA ASP A 111 18.70 -30.73 2.34
C ASP A 111 19.70 -29.55 2.31
N ALA A 112 19.21 -28.31 2.23
CA ALA A 112 20.02 -27.11 2.02
C ALA A 112 20.86 -27.11 0.71
N ALA A 113 20.76 -28.16 -0.10
CA ALA A 113 21.40 -28.28 -1.41
C ALA A 113 20.89 -27.24 -2.43
N TRP A 114 19.76 -26.59 -2.14
CA TRP A 114 19.17 -25.56 -2.98
C TRP A 114 20.04 -24.31 -3.14
N ALA A 115 20.89 -24.01 -2.16
CA ALA A 115 21.85 -22.91 -2.26
C ALA A 115 22.88 -23.14 -3.38
N ASN A 116 23.11 -24.41 -3.73
CA ASN A 116 24.04 -24.86 -4.78
C ASN A 116 23.32 -25.36 -6.04
N LEU A 117 22.00 -25.17 -6.15
CA LEU A 117 21.28 -25.57 -7.37
C LEU A 117 21.73 -24.67 -8.51
N ASP A 118 22.28 -25.28 -9.56
CA ASP A 118 22.50 -24.61 -10.83
C ASP A 118 21.14 -24.50 -11.56
N VAL A 119 20.46 -23.38 -11.34
CA VAL A 119 19.13 -23.13 -11.91
C VAL A 119 19.29 -22.37 -13.21
N PRO A 120 18.77 -22.89 -14.34
CA PRO A 120 18.82 -22.21 -15.62
C PRO A 120 18.22 -20.80 -15.55
N VAL A 121 18.83 -19.84 -16.24
CA VAL A 121 18.36 -18.44 -16.30
C VAL A 121 16.90 -18.34 -16.77
N THR A 122 16.44 -19.28 -17.60
CA THR A 122 15.04 -19.37 -18.07
C THR A 122 14.03 -19.62 -16.94
N GLU A 123 14.50 -20.15 -15.81
CA GLU A 123 13.69 -20.42 -14.62
C GLU A 123 13.85 -19.34 -13.53
N TRP A 124 14.67 -18.32 -13.77
CA TRP A 124 14.83 -17.22 -12.82
C TRP A 124 13.54 -16.39 -12.72
N ARG A 125 13.30 -15.88 -11.52
CA ARG A 125 12.13 -15.05 -11.19
C ARG A 125 12.56 -13.84 -10.38
N LEU A 126 11.68 -12.85 -10.27
CA LEU A 126 11.86 -11.69 -9.39
C LEU A 126 11.85 -12.14 -7.92
N ILE A 127 13.01 -12.14 -7.29
CA ILE A 127 13.20 -12.57 -5.90
C ILE A 127 13.30 -11.41 -4.92
N GLY A 128 13.73 -10.23 -5.39
CA GLY A 128 13.87 -9.03 -4.59
C GLY A 128 13.53 -7.76 -5.36
N VAL A 129 12.96 -6.79 -4.67
CA VAL A 129 12.86 -5.40 -5.11
C VAL A 129 13.68 -4.59 -4.10
N ILE A 130 14.75 -3.95 -4.58
CA ILE A 130 15.76 -3.31 -3.74
C ILE A 130 15.50 -1.81 -3.65
N ALA A 131 15.18 -1.18 -4.78
CA ALA A 131 14.85 0.23 -4.87
C ALA A 131 13.58 0.44 -5.72
N VAL A 132 12.78 1.42 -5.34
CA VAL A 132 11.55 1.81 -6.03
C VAL A 132 11.47 3.33 -6.12
N VAL A 133 10.68 3.81 -7.07
CA VAL A 133 10.32 5.22 -7.20
C VAL A 133 8.80 5.35 -7.37
N PRO A 134 8.15 6.40 -6.84
CA PRO A 134 6.73 6.63 -7.11
C PRO A 134 6.49 6.83 -8.60
N THR A 135 5.48 6.16 -9.18
CA THR A 135 5.17 6.26 -10.62
C THR A 135 4.88 7.70 -11.05
N LEU A 136 4.25 8.49 -10.15
CA LEU A 136 3.96 9.89 -10.38
C LEU A 136 5.21 10.78 -10.52
N SER A 137 6.36 10.36 -9.97
CA SER A 137 7.61 11.12 -10.07
C SER A 137 8.19 11.16 -11.49
N LEU A 138 7.70 10.30 -12.39
CA LEU A 138 8.07 10.27 -13.79
C LEU A 138 7.37 11.35 -14.61
N LEU A 139 6.32 11.98 -14.05
CA LEU A 139 5.53 13.00 -14.73
C LEU A 139 6.25 14.36 -14.71
N ALA A 140 5.78 15.31 -15.53
CA ALA A 140 6.32 16.66 -15.50
C ALA A 140 6.10 17.34 -14.13
N ASN A 141 7.02 18.23 -13.73
CA ASN A 141 7.03 18.85 -12.40
C ASN A 141 5.75 19.62 -12.06
N ASP A 142 5.10 20.21 -13.05
CA ASP A 142 3.82 20.90 -12.91
C ASP A 142 2.67 19.93 -12.60
N ILE A 143 2.64 18.76 -13.25
CA ILE A 143 1.69 17.69 -12.97
C ILE A 143 1.94 17.14 -11.56
N GLN A 144 3.20 16.91 -11.18
CA GLN A 144 3.56 16.46 -9.84
C GLN A 144 3.09 17.44 -8.76
N THR A 145 3.24 18.74 -9.01
CA THR A 145 2.80 19.79 -8.07
C THR A 145 1.28 19.78 -7.92
N GLN A 146 0.53 19.71 -9.02
CA GLN A 146 -0.93 19.62 -8.97
C GLN A 146 -1.43 18.38 -8.23
N LEU A 147 -0.73 17.25 -8.38
CA LEU A 147 -1.06 16.01 -7.66
C LEU A 147 -0.75 16.12 -6.17
N ALA A 148 0.35 16.78 -5.81
CA ALA A 148 0.68 17.06 -4.41
C ALA A 148 -0.37 17.98 -3.76
N ASP A 149 -0.76 19.06 -4.43
CA ASP A 149 -1.81 19.97 -3.98
C ASP A 149 -3.14 19.23 -3.81
N LEU A 150 -3.52 18.40 -4.80
CA LEU A 150 -4.74 17.60 -4.74
C LEU A 150 -4.73 16.61 -3.57
N HIS A 151 -3.57 16.03 -3.25
CA HIS A 151 -3.39 15.14 -2.12
C HIS A 151 -3.47 15.88 -0.76
N ASP A 152 -2.84 17.04 -0.66
CA ASP A 152 -2.85 17.86 0.57
C ASP A 152 -4.24 18.46 0.87
N GLU A 153 -5.00 18.81 -0.17
CA GLU A 153 -6.39 19.23 -0.06
C GLU A 153 -7.30 18.11 0.47
N ARG A 154 -6.97 16.82 0.22
CA ARG A 154 -7.68 15.68 0.81
C ARG A 154 -7.57 15.66 2.34
N LEU A 155 -6.47 16.20 2.87
CA LEU A 155 -6.16 16.18 4.30
C LEU A 155 -6.71 17.39 5.07
N SER A 156 -7.30 18.39 4.38
CA SER A 156 -7.76 19.61 5.05
C SER A 156 -8.97 20.28 4.37
N TYR A 157 -10.18 19.96 4.84
CA TYR A 157 -11.28 20.94 4.77
C TYR A 157 -11.23 21.81 6.03
N VAL A 158 -10.61 22.99 5.91
CA VAL A 158 -10.79 24.09 6.86
C VAL A 158 -11.78 25.04 6.21
N PRO A 159 -13.02 25.19 6.74
CA PRO A 159 -13.98 26.12 6.15
C PRO A 159 -13.39 27.54 6.12
N PRO A 160 -13.59 28.29 5.02
CA PRO A 160 -13.06 29.64 4.90
C PRO A 160 -13.56 30.52 6.05
N LEU A 161 -12.63 31.28 6.63
CA LEU A 161 -12.72 32.15 7.82
C LEU A 161 -13.71 33.33 7.70
N ALA A 162 -14.86 33.14 7.07
CA ALA A 162 -15.93 34.15 6.96
C ALA A 162 -17.07 33.94 7.97
N VAL A 163 -16.94 32.97 8.88
CA VAL A 163 -17.84 32.82 10.02
C VAL A 163 -17.02 33.23 11.24
N ASP A 164 -17.50 34.26 11.96
CA ASP A 164 -16.93 34.75 13.21
C ASP A 164 -16.39 33.63 14.10
N GLU A 165 -15.36 33.94 14.91
CA GLU A 165 -14.74 33.04 15.89
C GLU A 165 -15.76 32.08 16.50
N MET A 166 -15.87 30.89 15.90
CA MET A 166 -16.80 29.88 16.36
C MET A 166 -16.21 29.41 17.69
N PRO A 167 -16.90 29.57 18.84
CA PRO A 167 -16.33 29.29 20.17
C PRO A 167 -16.16 27.79 20.43
N TRP A 168 -16.24 26.95 19.39
CA TRP A 168 -16.28 25.51 19.46
C TRP A 168 -14.96 24.92 18.96
N PRO A 169 -14.29 24.06 19.75
CA PRO A 169 -13.05 23.44 19.32
C PRO A 169 -13.30 22.54 18.11
N CYS A 170 -12.84 22.95 16.94
CA CYS A 170 -12.77 22.11 15.75
C CYS A 170 -11.84 20.93 16.04
N LYS A 171 -12.41 19.76 16.36
CA LYS A 171 -11.63 18.53 16.56
C LYS A 171 -11.37 17.89 15.20
N ARG A 172 -10.10 17.85 14.80
CA ARG A 172 -9.66 17.03 13.66
C ARG A 172 -9.62 15.57 14.12
N TYR A 173 -10.25 14.70 13.35
CA TYR A 173 -10.18 13.26 13.55
C TYR A 173 -9.32 12.64 12.46
N ASP A 174 -8.15 12.19 12.86
CA ASP A 174 -7.31 11.32 12.06
C ASP A 174 -7.63 9.87 12.45
N ASP A 175 -8.24 9.13 11.53
CA ASP A 175 -8.55 7.71 11.71
C ASP A 175 -7.65 6.79 10.88
N VAL A 176 -6.41 7.21 10.61
CA VAL A 176 -5.38 6.43 9.90
C VAL A 176 -5.24 5.00 10.43
N LYS A 177 -5.42 4.78 11.74
CA LYS A 177 -5.39 3.44 12.36
C LYS A 177 -6.46 2.47 11.84
N ASN A 178 -7.50 2.99 11.19
CA ASN A 178 -8.59 2.23 10.60
C ASN A 178 -8.63 2.38 9.07
N ALA A 179 -7.61 2.97 8.44
CA ALA A 179 -7.57 3.21 6.99
C ALA A 179 -7.72 1.94 6.13
N SER A 180 -7.34 0.77 6.67
CA SER A 180 -7.47 -0.52 5.98
C SER A 180 -8.85 -1.18 6.15
N ARG A 181 -9.77 -0.58 6.90
CA ARG A 181 -11.09 -1.16 7.19
C ARG A 181 -12.12 -0.62 6.21
N THR A 182 -12.99 -1.50 5.73
CA THR A 182 -14.10 -1.12 4.86
C THR A 182 -15.23 -0.49 5.68
N ILE A 183 -15.63 0.72 5.29
CA ILE A 183 -16.71 1.46 5.94
C ILE A 183 -18.05 0.82 5.57
N SER A 184 -18.89 0.54 6.57
CA SER A 184 -20.24 0.01 6.40
C SER A 184 -21.32 1.07 6.61
N LYS A 185 -21.02 2.07 7.44
CA LYS A 185 -21.99 3.11 7.81
C LYS A 185 -21.27 4.38 8.24
N VAL A 186 -21.75 5.53 7.79
CA VAL A 186 -21.33 6.84 8.28
C VAL A 186 -22.53 7.50 8.95
N VAL A 187 -22.33 8.01 10.15
CA VAL A 187 -23.34 8.77 10.88
C VAL A 187 -22.83 10.20 11.03
N VAL A 188 -23.64 11.14 10.57
CA VAL A 188 -23.39 12.58 10.69
C VAL A 188 -24.44 13.16 11.61
N ARG A 189 -24.02 13.82 12.68
CA ARG A 189 -24.92 14.63 13.52
C ARG A 189 -24.71 16.08 13.19
N SER A 190 -25.78 16.78 12.84
CA SER A 190 -25.73 18.18 12.44
C SER A 190 -26.90 18.99 12.98
N GLY A 191 -26.62 20.21 13.43
CA GLY A 191 -27.61 21.25 13.70
C GLY A 191 -27.39 22.39 12.71
N ASN A 192 -27.02 23.58 13.21
CA ASN A 192 -26.55 24.68 12.36
C ASN A 192 -25.14 24.44 11.78
N HIS A 193 -24.45 23.38 12.24
CA HIS A 193 -23.14 22.92 11.80
C HIS A 193 -23.03 21.41 12.06
N ILE A 194 -22.01 20.74 11.51
CA ILE A 194 -21.71 19.34 11.83
C ILE A 194 -21.15 19.28 13.26
N ALA A 195 -21.89 18.62 14.14
CA ALA A 195 -21.56 18.48 15.56
C ALA A 195 -20.74 17.22 15.84
N ALA A 196 -20.96 16.15 15.07
CA ALA A 196 -20.20 14.92 15.17
C ALA A 196 -20.23 14.12 13.86
N LEU A 197 -19.15 13.38 13.63
CA LEU A 197 -19.06 12.36 12.60
C LEU A 197 -18.58 11.06 13.26
N SER A 198 -19.26 9.96 12.94
CA SER A 198 -18.81 8.62 13.30
C SER A 198 -18.89 7.68 12.11
N VAL A 199 -17.94 6.76 12.07
CA VAL A 199 -17.75 5.79 10.99
C VAL A 199 -17.79 4.42 11.62
N THR A 200 -18.71 3.58 11.17
CA THR A 200 -18.75 2.16 11.50
C THR A 200 -18.19 1.36 10.34
N TYR A 201 -17.31 0.42 10.64
CA TYR A 201 -16.67 -0.48 9.71
C TYR A 201 -17.43 -1.80 9.61
N LEU A 202 -17.18 -2.61 8.58
CA LEU A 202 -17.85 -3.91 8.39
C LEU A 202 -17.60 -4.91 9.53
N ASP A 203 -16.46 -4.80 10.20
CA ASP A 203 -16.12 -5.60 11.38
C ASP A 203 -16.79 -5.12 12.68
N GLY A 204 -17.65 -4.10 12.59
CA GLY A 204 -18.41 -3.54 13.70
C GLY A 204 -17.63 -2.50 14.53
N VAL A 205 -16.33 -2.29 14.25
CA VAL A 205 -15.59 -1.21 14.91
C VAL A 205 -16.18 0.13 14.50
N THR A 206 -16.32 1.03 15.47
CA THR A 206 -16.82 2.38 15.23
C THR A 206 -15.76 3.37 15.70
N SER A 207 -15.47 4.37 14.86
CA SER A 207 -14.62 5.51 15.18
C SER A 207 -15.41 6.81 15.10
N GLY A 208 -14.93 7.85 15.78
CA GLY A 208 -15.56 9.17 15.83
C GLY A 208 -15.96 9.61 17.24
N THR A 209 -16.49 10.83 17.34
CA THR A 209 -16.95 11.41 18.60
C THR A 209 -18.45 11.28 18.77
N GLY A 210 -18.88 10.82 19.94
CA GLY A 210 -20.25 11.03 20.41
C GLY A 210 -20.45 12.50 20.76
N GLY A 211 -21.02 13.27 19.84
CA GLY A 211 -21.68 14.54 20.16
C GLY A 211 -23.15 14.27 20.50
N ASP A 212 -23.66 14.89 21.56
CA ASP A 212 -25.04 14.72 22.05
C ASP A 212 -26.04 15.71 21.42
N GLY A 213 -25.64 16.46 20.39
CA GLY A 213 -26.45 17.51 19.77
C GLY A 213 -26.66 17.33 18.27
N GLY A 214 -27.79 17.87 17.78
CA GLY A 214 -28.15 17.91 16.35
C GLY A 214 -29.04 16.76 15.89
N ASN A 215 -29.50 16.85 14.64
CA ASN A 215 -30.21 15.79 13.94
C ASN A 215 -29.21 14.74 13.45
N GLU A 216 -29.52 13.49 13.70
CA GLU A 216 -28.73 12.35 13.25
C GLU A 216 -29.15 11.92 11.85
N GLN A 217 -28.18 11.84 10.94
CA GLN A 217 -28.34 11.27 9.61
C GLN A 217 -27.41 10.08 9.48
N THR A 218 -27.97 8.96 9.02
CA THR A 218 -27.24 7.71 8.83
C THR A 218 -27.17 7.37 7.35
N PHE A 219 -25.96 7.14 6.87
CA PHE A 219 -25.66 6.72 5.51
C PHE A 219 -25.10 5.29 5.57
N ALA A 220 -25.88 4.32 5.11
CA ALA A 220 -25.41 2.95 4.97
C ALA A 220 -24.67 2.80 3.63
N LEU A 221 -23.48 2.21 3.66
CA LEU A 221 -22.70 1.90 2.46
C LEU A 221 -22.84 0.40 2.19
N THR A 222 -23.59 0.06 1.16
CA THR A 222 -23.91 -1.35 0.84
C THR A 222 -22.78 -2.10 0.16
N GLU A 223 -21.76 -1.41 -0.38
CA GLU A 223 -20.64 -2.05 -1.10
C GLU A 223 -19.24 -1.54 -0.72
N GLY A 224 -19.11 -0.75 0.35
CA GLY A 224 -17.86 -0.03 0.61
C GLY A 224 -17.60 1.05 -0.47
N LEU A 225 -16.61 1.91 -0.24
CA LEU A 225 -16.08 2.84 -1.23
C LEU A 225 -14.83 2.22 -1.89
#